data_AF-A0AAW9BQZ1-F1
#
_entry.id   AF-A0AAW9BQZ1-F1
#
_cell.length_a   1.000
_cell.length_b   1.000
_cell.length_c   1.000
_cell.angle_alpha   90.00
_cell.angle_beta   90.00
_cell.angle_gamma   90.00
#
_symmetry.space_group_name_H-M   'P 1'
#
loop_
_entity.id
_entity.type
_entity.pdbx_description
1 polymer ?
#
loop_
_entity_poly.entity_id
_entity_poly.type
_entity_poly.pdbx_seq_one_letter_code
_entity_poly.pdbx_strand_id
1 'polypeptide(L)'
;MKKLLISALVLASFGASAGLFSSDTDDAIQTIKEGSPDGCPYVIGDMIDLAFTNETWKSGKTKSGRIFVDIEGDVNFRNQEQKAFMQFEVDGDEFWLNTLKLNNQYQSQMMTRSFANHLCDSVK
;
A
#
# COMPACT_ATOMS: atom_id res chain seq x y z
N MET A 1 45.12 -39.71 31.61
CA MET A 1 44.73 -38.82 30.50
C MET A 1 43.27 -39.05 30.17
N LYS A 2 42.42 -38.03 30.37
CA LYS A 2 41.09 -37.88 29.74
C LYS A 2 40.68 -36.43 29.94
N LYS A 3 40.91 -35.62 28.91
CA LYS A 3 40.42 -34.25 28.77
C LYS A 3 38.96 -34.34 28.37
N LEU A 4 38.07 -33.62 29.05
CA LEU A 4 36.77 -33.23 28.52
C LEU A 4 36.55 -31.78 28.88
N LEU A 5 36.59 -30.97 27.83
CA LEU A 5 36.39 -29.54 27.82
C LEU A 5 34.90 -29.23 27.59
N ILE A 6 34.56 -27.98 27.91
CA ILE A 6 33.46 -27.16 27.36
C ILE A 6 32.06 -27.43 27.93
N SER A 7 31.56 -26.46 28.69
CA SER A 7 30.16 -26.06 28.56
C SER A 7 30.11 -24.55 28.39
N ALA A 8 29.89 -24.13 27.13
CA ALA A 8 29.73 -22.74 26.74
C ALA A 8 28.37 -22.24 27.23
N LEU A 9 28.38 -21.10 27.92
CA LEU A 9 27.18 -20.37 28.31
C LEU A 9 26.64 -19.66 27.06
N VAL A 10 25.66 -20.26 26.39
CA VAL A 10 24.93 -19.60 25.30
C VAL A 10 23.80 -18.79 25.92
N LEU A 11 24.02 -17.49 26.12
CA LEU A 11 22.95 -16.52 26.32
C LEU A 11 22.30 -16.24 24.97
N ALA A 12 21.30 -17.04 24.60
CA ALA A 12 20.37 -16.67 23.55
C ALA A 12 19.33 -15.73 24.16
N SER A 13 19.57 -14.42 24.05
CA SER A 13 18.54 -13.41 24.31
C SER A 13 17.51 -13.48 23.20
N PHE A 14 16.32 -13.96 23.53
CA PHE A 14 15.12 -13.82 22.70
C PHE A 14 14.72 -12.35 22.62
N GLY A 15 14.30 -11.89 21.43
CA GLY A 15 13.61 -10.61 21.31
C GLY A 15 13.69 -9.96 19.93
N ALA A 16 13.23 -10.63 18.88
CA ALA A 16 12.76 -9.94 17.69
C ALA A 16 11.44 -10.59 17.27
N SER A 17 10.35 -10.10 17.85
CA SER A 17 8.98 -10.46 17.46
C SER A 17 8.69 -9.86 16.08
N ALA A 18 9.08 -10.56 15.01
CA ALA A 18 8.78 -10.18 13.63
C ALA A 18 7.45 -10.79 13.12
N GLY A 19 6.54 -11.18 14.02
CA GLY A 19 5.36 -12.00 13.67
C GLY A 19 3.99 -11.46 14.06
N LEU A 20 3.89 -10.24 14.63
CA LEU A 20 2.60 -9.66 15.05
C LEU A 20 2.20 -8.40 14.25
N PHE A 21 3.05 -7.94 13.35
CA PHE A 21 2.87 -6.65 12.67
C PHE A 21 2.40 -6.79 11.22
N SER A 22 2.43 -8.01 10.66
CA SER A 22 1.98 -8.26 9.29
C SER A 22 0.45 -8.19 9.17
N SER A 23 -0.31 -8.70 10.15
CA SER A 23 -1.77 -8.79 10.01
C SER A 23 -2.43 -7.42 9.77
N ASP A 24 -2.21 -6.43 10.65
CA ASP A 24 -2.82 -5.10 10.49
C ASP A 24 -2.48 -4.44 9.14
N THR A 25 -1.27 -4.69 8.63
CA THR A 25 -0.77 -4.08 7.39
C THR A 25 -1.21 -4.85 6.14
N ASP A 26 -1.36 -6.17 6.24
CA ASP A 26 -1.90 -7.01 5.18
C ASP A 26 -3.41 -6.80 5.06
N ASP A 27 -4.10 -6.72 6.20
CA ASP A 27 -5.53 -6.38 6.30
C ASP A 27 -5.78 -5.01 5.66
N ALA A 28 -4.93 -4.00 5.91
CA ALA A 28 -5.08 -2.69 5.28
C ALA A 28 -4.95 -2.72 3.75
N ILE A 29 -4.04 -3.54 3.19
CA ILE A 29 -3.97 -3.72 1.73
C ILE A 29 -5.27 -4.33 1.22
N GLN A 30 -5.81 -5.33 1.93
CA GLN A 30 -7.06 -5.97 1.55
C GLN A 30 -8.24 -4.99 1.62
N THR A 31 -8.35 -4.18 2.68
CA THR A 31 -9.34 -3.12 2.83
C THR A 31 -9.34 -2.17 1.62
N ILE A 32 -8.16 -1.75 1.15
CA ILE A 32 -8.09 -0.92 -0.06
C ILE A 32 -8.50 -1.72 -1.30
N LYS A 33 -7.97 -2.93 -1.50
CA LYS A 33 -8.24 -3.72 -2.70
C LYS A 33 -9.71 -4.05 -2.89
N GLU A 34 -10.42 -4.37 -1.81
CA GLU A 34 -11.84 -4.72 -1.81
C GLU A 34 -12.74 -3.48 -1.65
N GLY A 35 -12.17 -2.36 -1.23
CA GLY A 35 -12.84 -1.08 -1.06
C GLY A 35 -13.28 -0.47 -2.39
N SER A 36 -14.38 0.27 -2.34
CA SER A 36 -14.94 0.98 -3.50
C SER A 36 -15.15 2.46 -3.15
N PRO A 37 -14.62 3.41 -3.94
CA PRO A 37 -14.79 4.82 -3.65
C PRO A 37 -16.18 5.32 -4.06
N ASP A 38 -16.68 6.32 -3.32
CA ASP A 38 -17.97 6.95 -3.61
C ASP A 38 -18.09 7.39 -5.07
N GLY A 39 -19.14 6.91 -5.75
CA GLY A 39 -19.42 7.27 -7.14
C GLY A 39 -18.73 6.40 -8.19
N CYS A 40 -17.98 5.38 -7.79
CA CYS A 40 -17.49 4.33 -8.69
C CYS A 40 -17.97 2.95 -8.21
N PRO A 41 -18.69 2.14 -9.02
CA PRO A 41 -19.23 0.86 -8.56
C PRO A 41 -18.18 -0.27 -8.52
N TYR A 42 -16.92 0.03 -8.83
CA TYR A 42 -15.84 -0.94 -8.93
C TYR A 42 -14.91 -0.86 -7.72
N VAL A 43 -14.29 -1.99 -7.39
CA VAL A 43 -13.31 -2.07 -6.30
C VAL A 43 -11.96 -1.51 -6.76
N ILE A 44 -11.18 -0.95 -5.84
CA ILE A 44 -9.89 -0.33 -6.18
C ILE A 44 -8.90 -1.35 -6.72
N GLY A 45 -8.92 -2.59 -6.22
CA GLY A 45 -8.08 -3.66 -6.75
C GLY A 45 -8.24 -3.81 -8.27
N ASP A 46 -9.47 -4.01 -8.74
CA ASP A 46 -9.79 -4.16 -10.17
C ASP A 46 -9.41 -2.91 -10.98
N MET A 47 -9.66 -1.72 -10.43
CA MET A 47 -9.28 -0.47 -11.09
C MET A 47 -7.76 -0.37 -11.30
N ILE A 48 -6.98 -0.75 -10.29
CA ILE A 48 -5.51 -0.71 -10.36
C ILE A 48 -4.98 -1.80 -11.28
N ASP A 49 -5.47 -3.03 -11.16
CA ASP A 49 -5.03 -4.17 -11.98
C ASP A 49 -5.28 -3.92 -13.49
N LEU A 50 -6.29 -3.11 -13.84
CA LEU A 50 -6.60 -2.75 -15.22
C LEU A 50 -5.91 -1.46 -15.70
N ALA A 51 -5.76 -0.45 -14.84
CA ALA A 51 -5.19 0.84 -15.24
C ALA A 51 -3.66 0.90 -15.13
N PHE A 52 -3.07 0.16 -14.18
CA PHE A 52 -1.64 0.21 -13.89
C PHE A 52 -0.91 -0.96 -14.56
N THR A 53 0.38 -0.74 -14.75
CA THR A 53 1.36 -1.78 -15.08
C THR A 53 2.53 -1.67 -14.13
N ASN A 54 3.19 -2.78 -13.82
CA ASN A 54 4.29 -2.86 -12.85
C ASN A 54 3.89 -2.32 -11.46
N GLU A 55 2.64 -2.53 -11.07
CA GLU A 55 2.09 -2.03 -9.83
C GLU A 55 2.74 -2.69 -8.62
N THR A 56 2.96 -1.90 -7.58
CA THR A 56 3.48 -2.36 -6.30
C THR A 56 2.64 -1.79 -5.19
N TRP A 57 2.33 -2.65 -4.22
CA TRP A 57 1.53 -2.32 -3.04
C TRP A 57 2.43 -2.45 -1.82
N LYS A 58 2.46 -1.42 -0.98
CA LYS A 58 3.23 -1.42 0.26
C LYS A 58 2.42 -0.79 1.36
N SER A 59 2.21 -1.52 2.44
CA SER A 59 1.62 -0.97 3.65
C SER A 59 2.68 -0.58 4.67
N GLY A 60 2.33 0.35 5.54
CA GLY A 60 3.20 0.83 6.60
C GLY A 60 2.41 1.44 7.74
N LYS A 61 3.03 1.49 8.92
CA LYS A 61 2.47 2.11 10.12
C LYS A 61 3.39 3.23 10.59
N THR A 62 2.84 4.41 10.83
CA THR A 62 3.62 5.51 11.40
C THR A 62 3.91 5.26 12.88
N LYS A 63 4.86 6.01 13.43
CA LYS A 63 5.13 6.04 14.89
C LYS A 63 3.90 6.43 15.73
N SER A 64 2.93 7.13 15.12
CA SER A 64 1.68 7.52 15.77
C SER A 64 0.59 6.44 15.68
N GLY A 65 0.87 5.29 15.05
CA GLY A 65 -0.08 4.18 14.90
C GLY A 65 -0.98 4.24 13.66
N ARG A 66 -0.86 5.28 12.82
CA ARG A 66 -1.67 5.42 11.60
C ARG A 66 -1.18 4.46 10.52
N ILE A 67 -2.09 3.81 9.81
CA ILE A 67 -1.76 2.83 8.77
C ILE A 67 -1.93 3.48 7.41
N PHE A 68 -0.98 3.21 6.51
CA PHE A 68 -1.00 3.70 5.14
C PHE A 68 -0.76 2.56 4.16
N VAL A 69 -1.33 2.71 2.96
CA VAL A 69 -1.09 1.83 1.82
C VAL A 69 -0.63 2.70 0.65
N ASP A 70 0.61 2.49 0.24
CA ASP A 70 1.23 3.09 -0.93
C ASP A 70 1.04 2.17 -2.13
N ILE A 71 0.57 2.75 -3.24
CA ILE A 71 0.41 2.09 -4.54
C ILE A 71 1.26 2.86 -5.55
N GLU A 72 2.17 2.18 -6.22
CA GLU A 72 3.03 2.79 -7.23
C GLU A 72 3.07 1.93 -8.49
N GLY A 73 2.94 2.54 -9.67
CA GLY A 73 3.10 1.86 -10.95
C GLY A 73 2.97 2.82 -12.12
N ASP A 74 3.05 2.28 -13.33
CA ASP A 74 2.97 3.04 -14.56
C ASP A 74 1.52 3.03 -15.08
N VAL A 75 0.98 4.20 -15.42
CA VAL A 75 -0.40 4.38 -15.89
C VAL A 75 -0.44 5.23 -17.16
N ASN A 76 -1.28 4.85 -18.12
CA ASN A 76 -1.56 5.70 -19.27
C ASN A 76 -2.71 6.65 -18.95
N PHE A 77 -2.37 7.85 -18.49
CA PHE A 77 -3.34 8.88 -18.15
C PHE A 77 -3.26 10.04 -19.14
N ARG A 78 -4.38 10.35 -19.78
CA ARG A 78 -4.51 11.42 -20.80
C ARG A 78 -3.57 11.24 -22.02
N ASN A 79 -3.46 10.00 -22.50
CA ASN A 79 -2.57 9.61 -23.62
C ASN A 79 -1.09 9.86 -23.33
N GLN A 80 -0.70 9.82 -22.06
CA GLN A 80 0.68 9.95 -21.61
C GLN A 80 0.98 8.87 -20.57
N GLU A 81 2.08 8.16 -20.75
CA GLU A 81 2.62 7.28 -19.72
C GLU A 81 3.15 8.11 -18.56
N GLN A 82 2.68 7.80 -17.36
CA GLN A 82 3.02 8.52 -16.15
C GLN A 82 3.29 7.53 -15.03
N LYS A 83 4.29 7.82 -14.21
CA LYS A 83 4.50 7.09 -12.96
C LYS A 83 3.55 7.61 -11.91
N ALA A 84 2.53 6.84 -11.57
CA ALA A 84 1.57 7.18 -10.54
C ALA A 84 2.03 6.64 -9.18
N PHE A 85 1.85 7.48 -8.16
CA PHE A 85 1.99 7.10 -6.76
C PHE A 85 0.73 7.57 -6.04
N MET A 86 0.06 6.66 -5.34
CA MET A 86 -1.07 6.94 -4.48
C MET A 86 -0.75 6.47 -3.07
N GLN A 87 -1.19 7.24 -2.09
CA GLN A 87 -1.13 6.83 -0.69
C GLN A 87 -2.51 6.96 -0.08
N PHE A 88 -3.01 5.84 0.42
CA PHE A 88 -4.22 5.78 1.22
C PHE A 88 -3.86 5.74 2.69
N GLU A 89 -4.64 6.41 3.51
CA GLU A 89 -4.66 6.18 4.96
C GLU A 89 -5.83 5.26 5.27
N VAL A 90 -5.64 4.33 6.21
CA VAL A 90 -6.62 3.31 6.59
C VAL A 90 -6.85 3.39 8.10
N ASP A 91 -8.13 3.42 8.49
CA ASP A 91 -8.58 3.37 9.87
C ASP A 91 -9.75 2.38 9.99
N GLY A 92 -9.46 1.16 10.44
CA GLY A 92 -10.41 0.05 10.43
C GLY A 92 -10.85 -0.30 9.00
N ASP A 93 -12.15 -0.17 8.74
CA ASP A 93 -12.76 -0.43 7.43
C ASP A 93 -12.86 0.85 6.57
N GLU A 94 -12.50 2.01 7.12
CA GLU A 94 -12.51 3.29 6.42
C GLU A 94 -11.15 3.58 5.80
N PHE A 95 -11.17 4.21 4.62
CA PHE A 95 -9.95 4.65 3.95
C PHE A 95 -10.17 5.95 3.19
N TRP A 96 -9.10 6.72 3.02
CA TRP A 96 -9.12 7.92 2.18
C TRP A 96 -7.81 8.11 1.44
N LEU A 97 -7.91 8.68 0.25
CA LEU A 97 -6.75 9.04 -0.54
C LEU A 97 -6.07 10.27 0.07
N ASN A 98 -4.90 10.06 0.67
CA ASN A 98 -4.11 11.10 1.31
C ASN A 98 -3.21 11.83 0.30
N THR A 99 -2.63 11.11 -0.66
CA THR A 99 -1.71 11.71 -1.64
C THR A 99 -1.84 11.06 -3.01
N LEU A 100 -1.83 11.89 -4.06
CA LEU A 100 -1.61 11.48 -5.44
C LEU A 100 -0.40 12.23 -6.00
N LYS A 101 0.51 11.49 -6.62
CA LYS A 101 1.60 12.04 -7.43
C LYS A 101 1.58 11.40 -8.82
N LEU A 102 1.87 12.23 -9.82
CA LEU A 102 2.14 11.78 -11.18
C LEU A 102 3.52 12.30 -11.57
N ASN A 103 4.41 11.41 -12.02
CA ASN A 103 5.82 11.73 -12.29
C ASN A 103 6.49 12.46 -11.11
N ASN A 104 6.23 11.95 -9.90
CA ASN A 104 6.74 12.49 -8.63
C ASN A 104 6.27 13.92 -8.28
N GLN A 105 5.27 14.46 -8.99
CA GLN A 105 4.65 15.76 -8.71
C GLN A 105 3.32 15.60 -8.00
N TYR A 106 3.12 16.30 -6.89
CA TYR A 106 1.83 16.33 -6.19
C TYR A 106 0.72 16.88 -7.08
N GLN A 107 -0.43 16.22 -7.06
CA GLN A 107 -1.58 16.62 -7.86
C GLN A 107 -2.53 17.51 -7.07
N SER A 108 -3.16 18.45 -7.78
CA SER A 108 -4.24 19.25 -7.22
C SER A 108 -5.49 18.39 -7.00
N GLN A 109 -6.39 18.83 -6.12
CA GLN A 109 -7.66 18.11 -5.89
C GLN A 109 -8.47 17.90 -7.19
N MET A 110 -8.45 18.88 -8.09
CA MET A 110 -9.10 18.76 -9.40
C MET A 110 -8.48 17.63 -10.24
N MET A 111 -7.15 17.55 -10.25
CA MET A 111 -6.44 16.48 -10.95
C MET A 111 -6.67 15.12 -10.29
N THR A 112 -6.73 15.05 -8.96
CA THR A 112 -7.07 13.83 -8.23
C THR A 112 -8.45 13.30 -8.60
N ARG A 113 -9.46 14.16 -8.70
CA ARG A 113 -10.81 13.76 -9.14
C ARG A 113 -10.82 13.26 -10.59
N SER A 114 -10.11 13.96 -11.47
CA SER A 114 -9.96 13.56 -12.87
C SER A 114 -9.28 12.18 -13.00
N PHE A 115 -8.26 11.94 -12.18
CA PHE A 115 -7.57 10.65 -12.13
C PHE A 115 -8.47 9.54 -11.57
N ALA A 116 -9.21 9.78 -10.48
CA ALA A 116 -10.16 8.82 -9.93
C ALA A 116 -11.25 8.43 -10.94
N ASN A 117 -11.78 9.40 -11.70
CA ASN A 117 -12.73 9.11 -12.78
C ASN A 117 -12.10 8.24 -13.88
N HIS A 118 -10.85 8.50 -14.24
CA HIS A 118 -10.12 7.69 -15.21
C HIS A 118 -9.94 6.24 -14.74
N LEU A 119 -9.62 6.02 -13.47
CA LEU A 119 -9.56 4.67 -12.89
C LEU A 119 -10.93 3.99 -12.89
N CYS A 120 -12.00 4.74 -12.63
CA CYS A 120 -13.33 4.17 -12.68
C CYS A 120 -13.75 3.79 -14.11
N ASP A 121 -13.34 4.60 -15.10
CA ASP A 121 -13.64 4.38 -16.51
C ASP A 121 -12.80 3.27 -17.13
N SER A 122 -11.64 2.88 -16.55
CA SER A 122 -10.82 1.80 -17.07
C SER A 122 -11.40 0.40 -16.84
N VAL A 123 -12.38 0.27 -15.94
CA VAL A 123 -13.07 -0.99 -15.64
C VAL A 123 -14.36 -1.16 -16.48
N LYS A 124 -14.84 -0.08 -17.10
CA LYS A 124 -16.04 -0.11 -17.96
C LYS A 124 -15.77 -0.81 -19.29
#